data_AF-A0A2V8G089-F1
#
_entry.id   AF-A0A2V8G089-F1
#
_cell.length_a   1.000
_cell.length_b   1.000
_cell.length_c   1.000
_cell.angle_alpha   90.00
_cell.angle_beta   90.00
_cell.angle_gamma   90.00
#
_symmetry.space_group_name_H-M   'P 1'
#
loop_
_entity.id
_entity.type
_entity.pdbx_description
1 polymer ?
#
loop_
_entity_poly.entity_id
_entity_poly.type
_entity_poly.pdbx_seq_one_letter_code
_entity_poly.pdbx_strand_id
1 'polypeptide(L)'
;MTALTGVVIITEPGITEFSQDATLANLTRTGPLEIHVKPGDRLYLLTYHGEGETTAWFKGRLLDHLDVSGVINDVCRTKPDRCIGRVVAKPVCEWWVQVQRNDGKKGWTLDTSAFANKDRFGGNE
;
A
#
# COMPACT_ATOMS: atom_id res chain seq x y z
N MET A 1 -11.97 12.33 24.66
CA MET A 1 -11.25 11.19 24.07
C MET A 1 -10.61 11.70 22.80
N THR A 2 -9.31 11.49 22.64
CA THR A 2 -8.49 12.15 21.62
C THR A 2 -7.72 11.10 20.83
N ALA A 3 -7.65 11.24 19.50
CA ALA A 3 -6.78 10.40 18.67
C ALA A 3 -5.32 10.84 18.83
N LEU A 4 -4.42 9.88 18.99
CA LEU A 4 -2.98 10.13 19.17
C LEU A 4 -2.18 9.81 17.91
N THR A 5 -2.42 8.62 17.33
CA THR A 5 -1.73 8.12 16.13
C THR A 5 -2.59 7.04 15.46
N GLY A 6 -2.22 6.61 14.27
CA GLY A 6 -2.86 5.49 13.57
C GLY A 6 -1.82 4.56 12.94
N VAL A 7 -2.18 3.28 12.82
CA VAL A 7 -1.41 2.25 12.13
C VAL A 7 -2.30 1.53 11.12
N VAL A 8 -1.76 1.24 9.94
CA VAL A 8 -2.42 0.41 8.94
C VAL A 8 -1.90 -1.01 9.09
N ILE A 9 -2.80 -1.96 9.28
CA ILE A 9 -2.50 -3.38 9.31
C ILE A 9 -3.03 -3.99 8.02
N ILE A 10 -2.18 -4.71 7.29
CA ILE A 10 -2.62 -5.49 6.13
C ILE A 10 -2.82 -6.94 6.59
N THR A 11 -4.05 -7.41 6.53
CA THR A 11 -4.43 -8.77 6.95
C THR A 11 -4.39 -9.76 5.78
N GLU A 12 -4.59 -9.26 4.56
CA GLU A 12 -4.40 -10.02 3.33
C GLU A 12 -3.63 -9.16 2.31
N PRO A 13 -2.55 -9.67 1.70
CA PRO A 13 -1.75 -8.89 0.77
C PRO A 13 -2.50 -8.63 -0.53
N GLY A 14 -2.22 -7.48 -1.14
CA GLY A 14 -2.58 -7.26 -2.55
C GLY A 14 -1.71 -8.13 -3.44
N ILE A 15 -2.22 -8.51 -4.61
CA ILE A 15 -1.47 -9.34 -5.56
C ILE A 15 -1.55 -8.71 -6.94
N THR A 16 -0.38 -8.46 -7.52
CA THR A 16 -0.22 -8.12 -8.94
C THR A 16 0.52 -9.24 -9.64
N GLU A 17 -0.05 -9.74 -10.73
CA GLU A 17 0.56 -10.75 -11.58
C GLU A 17 1.04 -10.10 -12.87
N PHE A 18 2.32 -10.30 -13.20
CA PHE A 18 2.92 -9.73 -14.40
C PHE A 18 2.53 -10.54 -15.63
N SER A 19 2.22 -9.85 -16.72
CA SER A 19 1.82 -10.42 -18.01
C SER A 19 2.87 -10.23 -19.10
N GLN A 20 3.89 -9.42 -18.85
CA GLN A 20 4.95 -9.07 -19.79
C GLN A 20 6.33 -9.30 -19.16
N ASP A 21 7.33 -9.56 -20.00
CA ASP A 21 8.73 -9.51 -19.59
C ASP A 21 9.19 -8.05 -19.59
N ALA A 22 9.74 -7.58 -18.47
CA ALA A 22 10.18 -6.20 -18.32
C ALA A 22 11.25 -6.04 -17.23
N THR A 23 12.05 -4.99 -17.38
CA THR A 23 12.90 -4.45 -16.31
C THR A 23 12.25 -3.19 -15.79
N LEU A 24 11.94 -3.18 -14.50
CA LEU A 24 11.37 -2.02 -13.82
C LEU A 24 12.47 -1.38 -12.99
N ALA A 25 12.86 -0.17 -13.36
CA ALA A 25 13.97 0.56 -12.76
C ALA A 25 13.48 1.78 -11.99
N ASN A 26 14.31 2.27 -11.06
CA ASN A 26 14.05 3.45 -10.23
C ASN A 26 12.75 3.36 -9.43
N LEU A 27 12.41 2.15 -8.96
CA LEU A 27 11.18 1.91 -8.22
C LEU A 27 11.26 2.34 -6.74
N THR A 28 12.30 3.04 -6.29
CA THR A 28 12.39 3.49 -4.89
C THR A 28 12.94 4.90 -4.81
N ARG A 29 12.47 5.68 -3.83
CA ARG A 29 13.00 7.02 -3.53
C ARG A 29 14.44 6.99 -2.98
N THR A 30 14.86 5.89 -2.38
CA THR A 30 16.12 5.77 -1.63
C THR A 30 17.32 5.35 -2.48
N GLY A 31 17.13 5.06 -3.76
CA GLY A 31 18.21 4.67 -4.67
C GLY A 31 17.72 3.90 -5.89
N PRO A 32 18.63 3.51 -6.79
CA PRO A 32 18.26 2.70 -7.95
C PRO A 32 17.90 1.29 -7.48
N LEU A 33 16.61 0.95 -7.58
CA LEU A 33 16.14 -0.42 -7.52
C LEU A 33 15.67 -0.85 -8.90
N GLU A 34 16.25 -1.94 -9.39
CA GLU A 34 15.81 -2.61 -10.60
C GLU A 34 15.28 -4.00 -10.27
N ILE A 35 14.10 -4.33 -10.81
CA ILE A 35 13.54 -5.67 -10.73
C ILE A 35 13.21 -6.18 -12.13
N HIS A 36 13.57 -7.43 -12.38
CA HIS A 36 13.20 -8.14 -13.61
C HIS A 36 11.96 -9.00 -13.35
N VAL A 37 10.92 -8.75 -14.14
CA VAL A 37 9.65 -9.44 -14.07
C VAL A 37 9.43 -10.25 -15.34
N LYS A 38 8.79 -11.39 -15.21
CA LYS A 38 8.39 -12.28 -16.29
C LYS A 38 6.90 -12.58 -16.20
N PRO A 39 6.26 -12.99 -17.30
CA PRO A 39 4.88 -13.45 -17.26
C PRO A 39 4.68 -14.55 -16.19
N GLY A 40 3.69 -14.36 -15.32
CA GLY A 40 3.37 -15.25 -14.20
C GLY A 40 4.08 -14.92 -12.88
N ASP A 41 5.05 -14.01 -12.88
CA ASP A 41 5.62 -13.50 -11.62
C ASP A 41 4.55 -12.75 -10.81
N ARG A 42 4.67 -12.82 -9.48
CA ARG A 42 3.73 -12.16 -8.55
C ARG A 42 4.45 -11.19 -7.62
N LEU A 43 3.90 -9.99 -7.53
CA LEU A 43 4.23 -8.97 -6.55
C LEU A 43 3.15 -8.95 -5.47
N TYR A 44 3.53 -9.15 -4.22
CA TYR A 44 2.62 -9.07 -3.08
C TYR A 44 2.75 -7.71 -2.41
N LEU A 45 1.65 -6.98 -2.29
CA LEU A 45 1.59 -5.63 -1.73
C LEU A 45 1.22 -5.72 -0.26
N LEU A 46 2.10 -5.23 0.62
CA LEU A 46 2.05 -5.51 2.05
C LEU A 46 1.75 -4.29 2.93
N THR A 47 2.22 -3.09 2.59
CA THR A 47 1.94 -1.91 3.42
C THR A 47 1.99 -0.68 2.54
N TYR A 48 0.86 0.03 2.41
CA TYR A 48 0.82 1.27 1.63
C TYR A 48 1.37 2.44 2.44
N HIS A 49 2.32 3.18 1.87
CA HIS A 49 2.99 4.32 2.51
C HIS A 49 2.47 5.68 2.03
N GLY A 50 1.62 5.71 1.00
CA GLY A 50 1.15 6.94 0.36
C GLY A 50 1.74 7.14 -1.04
N GLU A 51 1.12 7.98 -1.86
CA GLU A 51 1.61 8.42 -3.18
C GLU A 51 2.04 7.30 -4.15
N GLY A 52 1.50 6.10 -4.00
CA GLY A 52 1.89 4.94 -4.82
C GLY A 52 3.08 4.14 -4.29
N GLU A 53 3.67 4.51 -3.14
CA GLU A 53 4.70 3.72 -2.47
C GLU A 53 4.09 2.63 -1.57
N THR A 54 4.73 1.45 -1.57
CA THR A 54 4.31 0.31 -0.77
C THR A 54 5.48 -0.56 -0.36
N THR A 55 5.45 -1.16 0.82
CA THR A 55 6.30 -2.33 1.09
C THR A 55 5.71 -3.51 0.32
N ALA A 56 6.56 -4.20 -0.45
CA ALA A 56 6.15 -5.34 -1.26
C ALA A 56 7.07 -6.55 -1.05
N TRP A 57 6.54 -7.74 -1.32
CA TRP A 57 7.34 -8.96 -1.41
C TRP A 57 7.43 -9.43 -2.85
N PHE A 58 8.66 -9.67 -3.31
CA PHE A 58 8.93 -10.14 -4.67
C PHE A 58 10.08 -11.15 -4.66
N LYS A 59 9.84 -12.35 -5.20
CA LYS A 59 10.87 -13.41 -5.38
C LYS A 59 11.77 -13.64 -4.16
N GLY A 60 11.17 -13.70 -2.96
CA GLY A 60 11.93 -13.97 -1.73
C GLY A 60 12.56 -12.74 -1.07
N ARG A 61 12.25 -11.52 -1.54
CA ARG A 61 12.80 -10.27 -1.00
C ARG A 61 11.69 -9.34 -0.57
N LEU A 62 11.87 -8.71 0.59
CA LEU A 62 11.09 -7.57 1.02
C LEU A 62 11.69 -6.31 0.35
N LEU A 63 10.86 -5.62 -0.42
CA LEU A 63 11.18 -4.37 -1.08
C LEU A 63 10.43 -3.27 -0.33
N ASP A 64 11.17 -2.40 0.35
CA ASP A 64 10.57 -1.33 1.14
C ASP A 64 10.45 -0.05 0.32
N HIS A 65 9.40 0.74 0.57
CA HIS A 65 9.09 1.96 -0.20
C HIS A 65 9.17 1.80 -1.73
N LEU A 66 8.57 0.71 -2.24
CA LEU A 66 8.48 0.44 -3.68
C LEU A 66 7.40 1.33 -4.31
N ASP A 67 7.78 2.21 -5.21
CA ASP A 67 6.86 2.93 -6.10
C ASP A 67 6.24 1.96 -7.09
N VAL A 68 4.95 1.71 -6.93
CA VAL A 68 4.16 0.85 -7.81
C VAL A 68 3.24 1.65 -8.74
N SER A 69 3.33 2.98 -8.78
CA SER A 69 2.47 3.84 -9.61
C SER A 69 2.59 3.56 -11.11
N GLY A 70 3.78 3.18 -11.57
CA GLY A 70 4.03 2.76 -12.96
C GLY A 70 3.46 1.38 -13.31
N VAL A 71 3.15 0.56 -12.30
CA VAL A 71 2.71 -0.84 -12.45
C VAL A 71 1.22 -0.98 -12.15
N ILE A 72 0.72 -0.19 -11.20
CA ILE A 72 -0.61 -0.25 -10.62
C ILE A 72 -1.16 1.18 -10.58
N ASN A 73 -1.89 1.55 -11.63
CA ASN A 73 -2.59 2.83 -11.70
C ASN A 73 -3.98 2.66 -12.30
N ASP A 74 -4.77 3.72 -12.30
CA ASP A 74 -6.15 3.68 -12.81
C ASP A 74 -6.23 3.46 -14.33
N VAL A 75 -5.16 3.75 -15.06
CA VAL A 75 -5.07 3.36 -16.48
C VAL A 75 -5.03 1.83 -16.59
N CYS A 76 -4.26 1.15 -15.75
CA CYS A 76 -4.23 -0.32 -15.71
C CYS A 76 -5.56 -0.96 -15.30
N ARG A 77 -6.40 -0.21 -14.57
CA ARG A 77 -7.76 -0.66 -14.23
C ARG A 77 -8.70 -0.66 -15.44
N THR A 78 -8.56 0.33 -16.33
CA THR A 78 -9.46 0.54 -17.47
C THR A 78 -8.92 -0.03 -18.79
N LYS A 79 -7.61 -0.19 -18.90
CA LYS A 79 -6.88 -0.70 -20.08
C LYS A 79 -5.78 -1.69 -19.64
N PRO A 80 -6.16 -2.88 -19.13
CA PRO A 80 -5.23 -3.84 -18.56
C PRO A 80 -4.22 -4.39 -19.58
N ASP A 81 -4.57 -4.38 -20.86
CA ASP A 81 -3.72 -4.74 -22.00
C ASP A 81 -2.50 -3.82 -22.16
N ARG A 82 -2.58 -2.59 -21.66
CA ARG A 82 -1.49 -1.61 -21.75
C ARG A 82 -0.54 -1.63 -20.55
N CYS A 83 -0.77 -2.53 -19.60
CA CYS A 83 0.03 -2.61 -18.40
C CYS A 83 0.84 -3.91 -18.36
N ILE A 84 2.02 -3.79 -17.75
CA ILE A 84 2.97 -4.89 -17.57
C ILE A 84 2.47 -5.98 -16.60
N GLY A 85 1.40 -5.69 -15.86
CA GLY A 85 0.77 -6.61 -14.93
C GLY A 85 -0.69 -6.27 -14.65
N ARG A 86 -1.37 -7.19 -13.99
CA ARG A 86 -2.79 -7.11 -13.63
C ARG A 86 -2.94 -7.29 -12.13
N VAL A 87 -3.77 -6.44 -11.52
CA VAL A 87 -4.20 -6.61 -10.12
C VAL A 87 -5.12 -7.83 -10.04
N VAL A 88 -4.66 -8.87 -9.36
CA VAL A 88 -5.40 -10.12 -9.11
C VAL A 88 -6.18 -10.01 -7.79
N ALA A 89 -5.61 -9.36 -6.79
CA ALA A 89 -6.25 -9.13 -5.50
C ALA A 89 -5.88 -7.74 -4.96
N LYS A 90 -6.82 -7.09 -4.30
CA LYS A 90 -6.55 -5.85 -3.55
C LYS A 90 -6.17 -6.21 -2.11
N PRO A 91 -5.26 -5.45 -1.47
CA PRO A 91 -4.95 -5.68 -0.08
C PRO A 91 -6.18 -5.43 0.80
N VAL A 92 -6.35 -6.25 1.83
CA VAL A 92 -7.31 -6.02 2.89
C VAL A 92 -6.59 -5.29 4.01
N CYS A 93 -7.01 -4.07 4.27
CA CYS A 93 -6.37 -3.17 5.23
C CYS A 93 -7.33 -2.83 6.37
N GLU A 94 -6.81 -2.85 7.58
CA GLU A 94 -7.45 -2.33 8.79
C GLU A 94 -6.71 -1.11 9.29
N TRP A 95 -7.41 0.01 9.47
CA TRP A 95 -6.82 1.20 10.06
C TRP A 95 -7.16 1.28 11.54
N TRP A 96 -6.15 1.07 12.37
CA TRP A 96 -6.26 1.13 13.81
C TRP A 96 -5.80 2.49 14.31
N VAL A 97 -6.60 3.12 15.16
CA VAL A 97 -6.25 4.41 15.77
C VAL A 97 -6.01 4.23 17.25
N GLN A 98 -4.87 4.73 17.72
CA GLN A 98 -4.61 4.84 19.14
C GLN A 98 -5.37 6.04 19.69
N VAL A 99 -6.16 5.81 20.72
CA VAL A 99 -6.99 6.82 21.39
C VAL A 99 -6.58 6.95 22.86
N GLN A 100 -6.71 8.16 23.38
CA GLN A 100 -6.54 8.45 24.80
C GLN A 100 -7.83 9.00 25.39
N ARG A 101 -8.24 8.43 26.53
CA ARG A 101 -9.36 8.93 27.32
C ARG A 101 -8.93 10.09 28.22
N ASN A 102 -9.90 10.87 28.70
CA ASN A 102 -9.64 12.02 29.58
C ASN A 102 -9.03 11.60 30.94
N ASP A 103 -9.17 10.33 31.34
CA ASP A 103 -8.53 9.73 32.51
C ASP A 103 -7.08 9.25 32.22
N GLY A 104 -6.53 9.60 31.06
CA GLY A 104 -5.17 9.29 30.63
C GLY A 104 -4.98 7.89 30.03
N LYS A 105 -5.98 7.00 30.10
CA LYS A 105 -5.87 5.63 29.58
C LYS A 105 -5.79 5.61 28.05
N LYS A 106 -4.88 4.78 27.53
CA LYS A 106 -4.66 4.58 26.10
C LYS A 106 -5.26 3.25 25.65
N GLY A 107 -5.73 3.20 24.40
CA GLY A 107 -6.23 1.99 23.76
C GLY A 107 -6.21 2.12 22.24
N TRP A 108 -6.54 1.05 21.53
CA TRP A 108 -6.64 1.03 20.07
C TRP A 108 -8.09 0.77 19.64
N THR A 109 -8.53 1.42 18.57
CA THR A 109 -9.87 1.23 18.01
C THR A 109 -9.83 1.16 16.48
N LEU A 110 -10.65 0.28 15.93
CA LEU A 110 -10.98 0.19 14.49
C LEU A 110 -12.05 1.20 14.08
N ASP A 111 -12.81 1.75 15.03
CA ASP A 111 -13.83 2.73 14.75
C ASP A 111 -13.19 4.10 14.48
N THR A 112 -13.12 4.44 13.21
CA THR A 112 -12.50 5.68 12.75
C THR A 112 -13.49 6.83 12.70
N SER A 113 -14.80 6.55 12.77
CA SER A 113 -15.89 7.52 12.60
C SER A 113 -16.25 8.27 13.89
N ALA A 114 -15.94 7.70 15.06
CA ALA A 114 -16.36 8.24 16.35
C ALA A 114 -15.46 9.38 16.93
N PHE A 115 -14.45 9.87 16.19
CA PHE A 115 -13.43 10.76 16.74
C PHE A 115 -13.09 11.94 15.82
N ALA A 116 -13.14 13.16 16.37
CA ALA A 116 -12.71 14.39 15.72
C ALA A 116 -11.18 14.41 15.49
N ASN A 117 -10.73 15.19 14.49
CA ASN A 117 -9.34 15.32 14.00
C ASN A 117 -8.78 14.09 13.25
N LYS A 118 -9.57 13.49 12.35
CA LYS A 118 -9.07 12.44 11.45
C LYS A 118 -9.19 12.87 10.00
N ASP A 119 -8.09 13.33 9.45
CA ASP A 119 -7.92 13.35 8.00
C ASP A 119 -7.74 11.90 7.54
N ARG A 120 -8.74 11.40 6.83
CA ARG A 120 -8.71 10.06 6.22
C ARG A 120 -7.58 9.95 5.19
N PHE A 121 -7.15 11.09 4.65
CA PHE A 121 -5.89 11.39 3.99
C PHE A 121 -5.71 12.90 4.19
N GLY A 122 -4.52 13.40 4.56
CA GLY A 122 -4.27 14.83 4.77
C GLY A 122 -4.61 15.68 3.54
N GLY A 123 -5.85 16.12 3.45
CA GLY A 123 -6.40 16.88 2.34
C GLY A 123 -7.61 17.66 2.85
N ASN A 124 -7.42 18.96 2.96
CA ASN A 124 -8.44 19.92 3.37
C ASN A 124 -9.65 19.85 2.43
N GLU A 125 -10.85 19.77 2.99
CA GLU A 125 -12.05 20.39 2.41
C GLU A 125 -12.39 21.65 3.20
#